data_AF-B0ZY44-F1
#
_entry.id   AF-B0ZY44-F1
#
_cell.length_a   1.000
_cell.length_b   1.000
_cell.length_c   1.000
_cell.angle_alpha   90.00
_cell.angle_beta   90.00
_cell.angle_gamma   90.00
#
_symmetry.space_group_name_H-M   'P 1'
#
loop_
_entity.id
_entity.type
_entity.pdbx_description
1 polymer ?
#
loop_
_entity_poly.entity_id
_entity_poly.type
_entity_poly.pdbx_seq_one_letter_code
_entity_poly.pdbx_strand_id
1 'polypeptide(L)' 'TLIQKCPNLEVLETRNVIGDRGLEVLAQYCKQLKRLRIERGADEQGMEDEEGLVSQRGLIALAQGCQELEYMAVYV' A
#
# COMPACT_ATOMS: atom_id res chain seq x y z
N THR A 1 0.47 5.33 13.05
CA THR A 1 -0.83 5.35 12.32
C THR A 1 -1.56 4.04 12.53
N LEU A 2 -2.82 3.90 12.06
CA LEU A 2 -3.67 2.72 12.29
C LEU A 2 -3.02 1.41 11.82
N ILE A 3 -2.37 1.41 10.64
CA ILE A 3 -1.69 0.25 10.04
C ILE A 3 -0.67 -0.40 10.97
N GLN A 4 0.10 0.39 11.71
CA GLN A 4 1.12 -0.13 12.65
C GLN A 4 0.52 -0.97 13.78
N LYS A 5 -0.78 -0.82 14.06
CA LYS A 5 -1.51 -1.57 15.09
C LYS A 5 -2.24 -2.79 14.53
N CYS A 6 -2.05 -3.13 13.26
CA CYS A 6 -2.73 -4.22 12.56
C CYS A 6 -1.76 -5.32 12.10
N PRO A 7 -1.03 -6.01 13.00
CA PRO A 7 -0.01 -7.00 12.62
C PRO A 7 -0.57 -8.27 11.95
N ASN A 8 -1.86 -8.55 12.15
CA ASN A 8 -2.58 -9.69 11.57
C ASN A 8 -3.40 -9.30 10.32
N LEU A 9 -3.12 -8.15 9.71
CA LEU A 9 -3.82 -7.71 8.51
C LEU A 9 -3.44 -8.63 7.32
N GLU A 10 -4.40 -9.41 6.82
CA GLU A 10 -4.19 -10.30 5.68
C GLU A 10 -4.64 -9.71 4.34
N VAL A 11 -5.67 -8.86 4.36
CA VAL A 11 -6.26 -8.27 3.15
C VAL A 11 -6.41 -6.77 3.35
N LEU A 12 -5.93 -5.99 2.38
CA LEU A 12 -6.09 -4.55 2.36
C LEU A 12 -6.54 -4.08 0.97
N GLU A 13 -7.61 -3.29 0.96
CA GLU A 13 -8.03 -2.49 -0.18
C GLU A 13 -7.92 -1.01 0.21
N THR A 14 -7.26 -0.21 -0.62
CA THR A 14 -7.00 1.20 -0.35
C THR A 14 -6.99 2.01 -1.63
N ARG A 15 -6.99 3.34 -1.49
CA ARG A 15 -6.63 4.26 -2.59
C ARG A 15 -5.12 4.52 -2.60
N ASN A 16 -4.61 4.96 -3.74
CA ASN A 16 -3.22 5.36 -3.98
C ASN A 16 -2.71 6.47 -3.06
N VAL A 17 -3.57 7.26 -2.43
CA VAL A 17 -3.23 8.18 -1.32
C VAL A 17 -2.47 7.52 -0.16
N ILE A 18 -2.42 6.18 -0.10
CA ILE A 18 -1.52 5.46 0.80
C ILE A 18 -0.04 5.83 0.57
N GLY A 19 0.34 6.07 -0.69
CA GLY A 19 1.68 6.44 -1.14
C GLY A 19 2.77 5.44 -0.76
N ASP A 20 3.99 5.66 -1.27
CA ASP A 20 5.17 4.86 -0.91
C ASP A 20 5.37 4.73 0.62
N ARG A 21 5.14 5.83 1.36
CA ARG A 21 5.30 5.86 2.83
C ARG A 21 4.34 4.91 3.54
N GLY A 22 3.10 4.79 3.07
CA GLY A 22 2.15 3.85 3.63
C GLY A 22 2.50 2.41 3.28
N LEU A 23 3.02 2.17 2.07
CA LEU A 23 3.53 0.85 1.66
C LEU A 23 4.73 0.40 2.50
N GLU A 24 5.65 1.31 2.84
CA GLU A 24 6.77 1.04 3.76
C GLU A 24 6.27 0.66 5.17
N VAL A 25 5.23 1.33 5.66
CA VAL A 25 4.62 0.98 6.95
C VAL A 25 3.94 -0.40 6.89
N LEU A 26 3.21 -0.71 5.82
CA LEU A 26 2.65 -2.05 5.63
C LEU A 26 3.74 -3.12 5.64
N ALA A 27 4.79 -2.89 4.84
CA ALA A 27 5.95 -3.76 4.77
C ALA A 27 6.59 -4.00 6.13
N GLN A 28 6.64 -2.98 7.00
CA GLN A 28 7.25 -3.10 8.32
C GLN A 28 6.37 -3.84 9.33
N TYR A 29 5.05 -3.63 9.33
CA TYR A 29 4.19 -4.07 10.44
C TYR A 29 3.19 -5.18 10.07
N CYS A 30 2.79 -5.31 8.80
CA CYS A 30 1.74 -6.24 8.35
C CYS A 30 2.36 -7.46 7.64
N LYS A 31 3.07 -8.31 8.37
CA LYS A 31 3.85 -9.43 7.80
C LYS A 31 2.98 -10.53 7.18
N GLN A 32 1.74 -10.65 7.64
CA GLN A 32 0.75 -11.63 7.17
C GLN A 32 -0.09 -11.10 6.00
N LEU A 33 0.30 -9.99 5.38
CA LEU A 33 -0.45 -9.43 4.26
C LEU A 33 -0.37 -10.36 3.05
N LYS A 34 -1.52 -10.91 2.65
CA LYS A 34 -1.67 -11.85 1.53
C LYS A 34 -2.25 -11.19 0.29
N ARG A 35 -3.11 -10.16 0.46
CA ARG A 35 -3.77 -9.49 -0.66
C ARG A 35 -3.75 -7.98 -0.49
N LEU A 36 -3.26 -7.29 -1.52
CA LEU A 36 -3.26 -5.84 -1.60
C LEU A 36 -3.90 -5.36 -2.91
N ARG A 37 -4.92 -4.50 -2.80
CA ARG A 37 -5.50 -3.78 -3.93
C ARG A 37 -5.40 -2.28 -3.70
N ILE A 38 -4.85 -1.55 -4.68
CA ILE A 38 -4.72 -0.10 -4.66
C ILE A 38 -5.50 0.47 -5.85
N GLU A 39 -6.53 1.27 -5.55
CA GLU A 39 -7.32 1.99 -6.54
C GLU A 39 -6.87 3.44 -6.69
N ARG A 40 -7.16 4.04 -7.84
CA ARG A 40 -6.98 5.47 -8.08
C ARG A 40 -8.00 6.29 -7.29
N GLY A 41 -7.61 7.43 -6.74
CA GLY A 41 -8.54 8.40 -6.18
C GLY A 41 -9.47 8.98 -7.25
N ALA A 42 -10.77 9.04 -6.94
CA ALA A 42 -11.78 9.62 -7.83
C ALA A 42 -11.58 11.13 -8.09
N ASP A 43 -10.85 11.81 -7.21
CA ASP A 43 -10.72 13.27 -7.18
C ASP A 43 -9.42 13.77 -7.85
N GLU A 44 -8.63 12.88 -8.47
CA GLU A 44 -7.30 13.18 -9.03
C GLU A 44 -7.32 13.89 -10.39
N GLN A 45 -8.49 14.36 -10.86
CA GLN A 45 -8.57 15.13 -12.11
C GLN A 45 -8.06 16.58 -11.97
N GLY A 46 -7.57 17.00 -10.80
CA GLY A 46 -7.06 18.36 -10.62
C GLY A 46 -6.16 18.65 -9.41
N MET A 47 -5.73 17.63 -8.67
CA MET A 47 -4.84 17.80 -7.51
C MET A 47 -3.59 16.95 -7.74
N GLU A 48 -2.49 17.61 -8.12
CA GLU A 48 -1.13 17.04 -8.13
C GLU A 48 -0.60 16.87 -6.70
N ASP A 49 -1.41 16.31 -5.79
CA ASP A 49 -0.95 16.07 -4.43
C ASP A 49 0.06 14.90 -4.49
N GLU A 50 1.34 15.23 -4.40
CA GLU A 50 2.49 14.30 -4.34
C GLU A 50 2.33 13.21 -3.24
N GLU A 51 1.40 13.40 -2.31
CA GLU A 51 1.15 12.51 -1.18
C GLU A 51 0.57 11.13 -1.56
N GLY A 52 0.11 10.94 -2.81
CA GLY A 52 -0.43 9.68 -3.32
C GLY A 52 0.49 8.88 -4.25
N LEU A 53 1.77 9.24 -4.37
CA LEU A 53 2.68 8.54 -5.28
C LEU A 53 2.96 7.12 -4.79
N VAL A 54 2.47 6.13 -5.53
CA VAL A 54 2.86 4.72 -5.43
C VAL A 54 3.85 4.43 -6.56
N SER A 55 5.10 4.19 -6.20
CA SER A 55 6.20 3.94 -7.13
C SER A 55 6.82 2.57 -6.89
N GLN A 56 7.82 2.22 -7.70
CA GLN A 56 8.61 1.00 -7.51
C GLN A 56 9.23 0.92 -6.11
N ARG A 57 9.55 2.05 -5.48
CA ARG A 57 10.13 2.06 -4.13
C ARG A 57 9.17 1.43 -3.11
N GLY A 58 7.91 1.86 -3.08
CA GLY A 58 6.92 1.30 -2.17
C GLY A 58 6.60 -0.16 -2.49
N LEU A 59 6.57 -0.53 -3.78
CA LEU A 59 6.36 -1.92 -4.21
C LEU A 59 7.52 -2.85 -3.81
N ILE A 60 8.77 -2.38 -3.94
CA ILE A 60 9.95 -3.12 -3.47
C ILE A 60 9.90 -3.29 -1.96
N ALA A 61 9.54 -2.24 -1.21
CA ALA A 61 9.39 -2.33 0.24
C ALA A 61 8.38 -3.42 0.63
N LEU A 62 7.21 -3.47 -0.03
CA LEU A 62 6.23 -4.54 0.18
C LEU A 62 6.77 -5.92 -0.15
N ALA A 63 7.42 -6.09 -1.30
CA ALA A 63 8.00 -7.37 -1.70
C ALA A 63 9.07 -7.87 -0.71
N GLN A 64 9.79 -6.97 -0.04
CA GLN A 64 10.75 -7.32 1.01
C GLN A 64 10.07 -7.56 2.36
N GLY A 65 9.01 -6.81 2.68
CA GLY A 65 8.38 -6.81 3.99
C GLY A 65 7.28 -7.85 4.20
N CYS A 66 6.51 -8.16 3.16
CA CYS A 66 5.31 -9.00 3.18
C CYS A 66 5.55 -10.25 2.33
N GLN A 67 6.24 -11.25 2.89
CA GLN A 67 6.63 -12.48 2.17
C GLN A 67 5.45 -13.42 1.88
N GLU A 68 4.31 -13.22 2.54
CA GLU A 68 3.07 -13.98 2.32
C GLU A 68 2.18 -13.38 1.23
N LEU A 69 2.62 -12.35 0.52
CA LEU A 69 1.80 -11.66 -0.46
C LEU A 69 1.54 -12.54 -1.69
N GLU A 70 0.29 -12.96 -1.86
CA GLU A 70 -0.18 -13.84 -2.94
C GLU A 70 -0.82 -13.06 -4.10
N TYR A 71 -1.37 -11.88 -3.80
CA TYR A 71 -2.08 -11.06 -4.79
C TYR A 71 -1.79 -9.58 -4.58
N MET A 72 -1.40 -8.93 -5.68
CA MET A 72 -1.23 -7.48 -5.73
C MET A 72 -1.86 -6.94 -7.01
N ALA A 73 -2.74 -5.94 -6.88
CA ALA A 73 -3.24 -5.16 -7.99
C ALA A 73 -3.11 -3.67 -7.68
N VAL A 74 -2.49 -2.91 -8.59
CA VAL A 74 -2.20 -1.49 -8.41
C VAL A 74 -2.69 -0.75 -9.64
N TYR A 75 -3.72 0.07 -9.46
CA TYR A 75 -4.29 0.96 -10.46
C TYR A 75 -3.99 2.39 -10.03
N VAL A 76 -2.89 2.93 -10.53
CA VAL A 76 -2.36 4.27 -10.23
C VAL A 76 -2.32 5.11 -11.50
#